data_AF-A0AAV6KQZ6-F1
#
_entry.id   AF-A0AAV6KQZ6-F1
#
_cell.length_a   1.000
_cell.length_b   1.000
_cell.length_c   1.000
_cell.angle_alpha   90.00
_cell.angle_beta   90.00
_cell.angle_gamma   90.00
#
_symmetry.space_group_name_H-M   'P 1'
#
loop_
_entity.id
_entity.type
_entity.pdbx_description
1 polymer ?
#
loop_
_entity_poly.entity_id
_entity_poly.type
_entity_poly.pdbx_seq_one_letter_code
_entity_poly.pdbx_strand_id
1 'polypeptide(L)'
;MWCDRDPSVCLDREKNPWGGTTCCFRKFCKDTMSDSSHCGACGRACGYGRACCDGYCVDVQNDPYHCGSCFEECPGETKCSFAMCDYGG
;
A
#
# COMPACT_ATOMS: atom_id res chain seq x y z
N MET A 1 17.62 -11.81 -15.37
CA MET A 1 16.66 -11.34 -16.38
C MET A 1 15.89 -10.19 -15.75
N TRP A 2 15.82 -9.02 -16.37
CA TRP A 2 15.07 -7.88 -15.82
C TRP A 2 13.62 -7.95 -16.27
N CYS A 3 12.73 -7.32 -15.50
CA CYS A 3 11.30 -7.38 -15.76
C CYS A 3 10.88 -6.72 -17.09
N ASP A 4 11.74 -5.92 -17.75
CA ASP A 4 11.53 -5.42 -19.12
C ASP A 4 11.32 -6.53 -20.16
N ARG A 5 12.04 -7.65 -19.99
CA ARG A 5 12.03 -8.76 -20.95
C ARG A 5 11.11 -9.89 -20.52
N ASP A 6 10.96 -10.06 -19.22
CA ASP A 6 10.07 -11.06 -18.63
C ASP A 6 9.42 -10.49 -17.37
N PRO A 7 8.21 -9.89 -17.49
CA PRO A 7 7.48 -9.35 -16.34
C PRO A 7 7.13 -10.41 -15.29
N SER A 8 7.08 -11.69 -15.67
CA SER A 8 6.75 -12.81 -14.78
C SER A 8 7.77 -12.95 -13.65
N VAL A 9 9.01 -12.48 -13.85
CA VAL A 9 10.05 -12.46 -12.81
C VAL A 9 9.64 -11.67 -11.56
N CYS A 10 8.69 -10.72 -11.69
CA CYS A 10 8.20 -9.98 -10.54
C CYS A 10 7.33 -10.84 -9.63
N LEU A 11 6.60 -11.81 -10.20
CA LEU A 11 5.77 -12.77 -9.47
C LEU A 11 6.59 -13.93 -8.88
N ASP A 12 7.82 -14.12 -9.35
CA ASP A 12 8.75 -15.14 -8.86
C ASP A 12 9.37 -14.70 -7.51
N ARG A 13 8.84 -15.24 -6.42
CA ARG A 13 9.30 -14.91 -5.05
C ARG A 13 10.66 -15.52 -4.70
N GLU A 14 11.17 -16.49 -5.45
CA GLU A 14 12.51 -17.02 -5.26
C GLU A 14 13.56 -16.04 -5.80
N LYS A 15 13.27 -15.43 -6.95
CA LYS A 15 14.18 -14.46 -7.61
C LYS A 15 13.99 -13.03 -7.12
N ASN A 16 12.80 -12.68 -6.65
CA ASN A 16 12.46 -11.35 -6.15
C ASN A 16 11.85 -11.41 -4.74
N PRO A 17 12.68 -11.58 -3.69
CA PRO A 17 12.20 -11.71 -2.31
C PRO A 17 11.55 -10.42 -1.75
N TRP A 18 11.79 -9.26 -2.37
CA TRP A 18 11.13 -7.99 -2.03
C TRP A 18 9.73 -7.84 -2.66
N GLY A 19 9.28 -8.82 -3.44
CA GLY A 19 7.94 -8.85 -4.03
C GLY A 19 7.70 -7.78 -5.11
N GLY A 20 6.48 -7.76 -5.63
CA GLY A 20 6.03 -6.81 -6.64
C GLY A 20 5.28 -7.48 -7.78
N THR A 21 4.09 -6.99 -8.10
CA THR A 21 3.27 -7.53 -9.20
C THR A 21 3.53 -6.81 -10.51
N THR A 22 4.18 -5.65 -10.47
CA THR A 22 4.28 -4.73 -11.61
C THR A 22 5.73 -4.39 -11.91
N CYS A 23 6.12 -4.45 -13.18
CA CYS A 23 7.41 -3.96 -13.65
C CYS A 23 7.37 -2.44 -13.84
N CYS A 24 8.05 -1.72 -12.96
CA CYS A 24 8.21 -0.28 -13.02
C CYS A 24 9.55 0.13 -13.64
N PHE A 25 9.52 1.18 -14.46
CA PHE A 25 10.70 1.77 -15.09
C PHE A 25 11.59 0.75 -15.82
N ARG A 26 10.96 -0.31 -16.38
CA ARG A 26 11.60 -1.42 -17.10
C ARG A 26 12.58 -2.26 -16.26
N LYS A 27 12.78 -1.96 -14.97
CA LYS A 27 13.85 -2.61 -14.20
C LYS A 27 13.45 -3.03 -12.80
N PHE A 28 12.45 -2.39 -12.21
CA PHE A 28 12.13 -2.57 -10.80
C PHE A 28 10.78 -3.22 -10.64
N CYS A 29 10.74 -4.41 -10.04
CA CYS A 29 9.50 -4.99 -9.60
C CYS A 29 9.01 -4.20 -8.38
N LYS A 30 7.78 -3.70 -8.47
CA LYS A 30 7.12 -2.92 -7.43
C LYS A 30 5.74 -3.47 -7.17
N ASP A 31 5.33 -3.45 -5.91
CA ASP A 31 4.00 -3.87 -5.50
C ASP A 31 3.08 -2.66 -5.50
N THR A 32 2.28 -2.53 -6.55
CA THR A 32 1.32 -1.43 -6.64
C THR A 32 0.16 -1.58 -5.67
N MET A 33 0.02 -2.72 -4.97
CA MET A 33 -1.07 -2.97 -4.03
C MET A 33 -0.74 -2.52 -2.61
N SER A 34 0.55 -2.47 -2.25
CA SER A 34 1.01 -2.20 -0.88
C SER A 34 2.18 -1.21 -0.77
N ASP A 35 2.93 -0.95 -1.85
CA ASP A 35 4.03 0.02 -1.84
C ASP A 35 3.45 1.45 -1.93
N SER A 36 3.57 2.19 -0.83
CA SER A 36 3.12 3.58 -0.75
C SER A 36 3.84 4.53 -1.71
N SER A 37 4.98 4.15 -2.30
CA SER A 37 5.67 4.94 -3.34
C SER A 37 5.21 4.60 -4.76
N HIS A 38 4.45 3.52 -4.95
CA HIS A 38 3.99 3.02 -6.25
C HIS A 38 2.51 2.58 -6.22
N CYS A 39 1.69 3.20 -5.38
CA CYS A 39 0.34 2.75 -5.09
C CYS A 39 -0.61 2.91 -6.29
N GLY A 40 -1.17 1.81 -6.77
CA GLY A 40 -2.04 1.72 -7.95
C GLY A 40 -1.32 1.93 -9.29
N ALA A 41 -0.14 2.54 -9.30
CA ALA A 41 0.67 2.75 -10.49
C ALA A 41 2.13 3.08 -10.16
N CYS A 42 3.04 2.79 -11.10
CA CYS A 42 4.45 3.10 -10.95
C CYS A 42 4.71 4.59 -10.69
N GLY A 43 5.31 4.90 -9.54
CA GLY A 43 5.73 6.26 -9.16
C GLY A 43 4.61 7.10 -8.55
N ARG A 44 3.43 6.49 -8.35
CA ARG A 44 2.31 7.12 -7.66
C ARG A 44 2.52 6.98 -6.15
N ALA A 45 3.16 7.96 -5.56
CA ALA A 45 3.32 8.03 -4.12
C ALA A 45 2.03 8.46 -3.42
N CYS A 46 1.70 7.82 -2.31
CA CYS A 46 0.68 8.27 -1.39
C CYS A 46 1.15 9.51 -0.62
N GLY A 47 0.20 10.41 -0.35
CA GLY A 47 0.46 11.60 0.47
C GLY A 47 0.79 11.24 1.92
N TYR A 48 1.28 12.23 2.66
CA TYR A 48 1.56 12.07 4.09
C TYR A 48 0.33 11.57 4.87
N GLY A 49 0.53 10.65 5.80
CA GLY A 49 -0.54 10.06 6.61
C GLY A 49 -1.39 9.03 5.86
N ARG A 50 -1.04 8.66 4.61
CA ARG A 50 -1.79 7.68 3.82
C ARG A 50 -0.97 6.41 3.62
N ALA A 51 -1.63 5.26 3.70
CA ALA A 51 -1.06 3.96 3.36
C ALA A 51 -1.59 3.50 1.99
N CYS A 52 -0.86 2.60 1.32
CA CYS A 52 -1.37 1.93 0.15
C CYS A 52 -2.13 0.68 0.58
N CYS A 53 -3.46 0.71 0.42
CA CYS A 53 -4.36 -0.37 0.74
C CYS A 53 -5.03 -0.83 -0.55
N ASP A 54 -4.74 -2.06 -0.98
CA ASP A 54 -5.24 -2.65 -2.23
C ASP A 54 -5.10 -1.74 -3.47
N GLY A 55 -3.99 -1.03 -3.55
CA GLY A 55 -3.69 -0.13 -4.68
C GLY A 55 -4.35 1.24 -4.60
N TYR A 56 -4.98 1.57 -3.47
CA TYR A 56 -5.52 2.89 -3.19
C TYR A 56 -4.79 3.54 -2.02
N CYS A 57 -4.51 4.84 -2.16
CA CYS A 57 -3.98 5.61 -1.04
C CYS A 57 -5.12 5.93 -0.07
N VAL A 58 -5.12 5.29 1.09
CA VAL A 58 -6.14 5.46 2.12
C VAL A 58 -5.58 6.25 3.30
N ASP A 59 -6.39 7.14 3.89
CA ASP A 59 -5.99 7.98 5.02
C ASP A 59 -6.03 7.19 6.33
N VAL A 60 -4.88 6.67 6.76
CA VAL A 60 -4.82 5.91 8.01
C VAL A 60 -4.80 6.78 9.26
N GLN A 61 -4.75 8.11 9.12
CA GLN A 61 -4.74 9.04 10.25
C GLN A 61 -6.14 9.41 10.72
N ASN A 62 -7.11 9.41 9.81
CA ASN A 62 -8.46 9.94 10.07
C ASN A 62 -9.61 9.08 9.52
N ASP A 63 -9.33 8.05 8.71
CA ASP A 63 -10.37 7.14 8.24
C ASP A 63 -10.71 6.12 9.33
N PRO A 64 -11.95 6.09 9.87
CA PRO A 64 -12.35 5.13 10.89
C PRO A 64 -12.36 3.68 10.38
N TYR A 65 -12.37 3.44 9.07
CA TYR A 65 -12.31 2.07 8.51
C TYR A 65 -10.87 1.58 8.24
N HIS A 66 -9.87 2.47 8.42
CA HIS A 66 -8.46 2.17 8.15
C HIS A 66 -7.53 2.84 9.18
N CYS A 67 -7.96 2.93 10.43
CA CYS A 67 -7.29 3.73 11.44
C CYS A 67 -5.97 3.10 11.89
N GLY A 68 -4.85 3.77 11.62
CA GLY A 68 -3.50 3.31 11.91
C GLY A 68 -2.92 2.29 10.95
N SER A 69 -3.76 1.46 10.32
CA SER A 69 -3.33 0.56 9.24
C SER A 69 -4.47 0.21 8.28
N CYS A 70 -4.13 -0.39 7.14
CA CYS A 70 -5.14 -0.82 6.18
C CYS A 70 -6.12 -1.83 6.80
N PHE A 71 -7.43 -1.55 6.67
CA PHE A 71 -8.52 -2.43 7.13
C PHE A 71 -8.62 -2.55 8.65
N GLU A 72 -8.02 -1.61 9.37
CA GLU A 72 -8.17 -1.50 10.83
C GLU A 72 -9.36 -0.59 11.14
N GLU A 73 -10.52 -1.21 11.37
CA GLU A 73 -11.75 -0.47 11.65
C GLU A 73 -11.87 -0.13 13.14
N CYS A 74 -12.22 1.12 13.44
CA CYS A 74 -12.50 1.55 14.81
C CYS A 74 -13.78 0.90 15.35
N PRO A 75 -13.76 0.32 16.57
CA PRO A 75 -14.94 -0.30 17.16
C PRO A 75 -16.11 0.68 17.26
N GLY A 76 -17.27 0.31 16.73
CA GLY A 76 -18.46 1.17 16.75
C GLY A 76 -18.34 2.43 15.87
N GLU A 77 -17.47 2.41 14.86
CA GLU A 77 -17.25 3.51 13.93
C GLU A 77 -16.83 4.82 14.64
N THR A 78 -16.09 4.68 15.76
CA THR A 78 -15.60 5.83 16.50
C THR A 78 -14.61 6.64 15.70
N LYS A 79 -14.41 7.89 16.12
CA LYS A 79 -13.53 8.82 15.44
C LYS A 79 -12.10 8.26 15.39
N CYS A 80 -11.52 8.19 14.21
CA CYS A 80 -10.09 8.02 14.05
C CYS A 80 -9.39 9.39 14.11
N SER A 81 -8.33 9.52 14.90
CA SER A 81 -7.49 10.71 14.95
C SER A 81 -6.07 10.34 15.29
N PHE A 82 -5.11 10.85 14.51
CA PHE A 82 -3.68 10.54 14.69
C PHE A 82 -3.40 9.03 14.71
N ALA A 83 -4.05 8.29 13.82
CA ALA A 83 -3.92 6.84 13.71
C ALA A 83 -4.39 6.05 14.96
N MET A 84 -5.25 6.66 15.77
CA MET A 84 -5.84 6.02 16.94
C MET A 84 -7.36 6.20 16.96
N CYS A 85 -8.06 5.12 17.29
CA CYS A 85 -9.49 5.17 17.54
C CYS A 85 -9.77 5.86 18.86
N ASP A 86 -10.79 6.71 18.87
CA ASP A 86 -11.34 7.24 20.10
C ASP A 86 -12.06 6.12 20.85
N TYR A 87 -11.71 5.96 22.12
CA TYR A 87 -12.35 5.00 23.03
C TYR A 87 -13.20 5.72 24.09
N GLY A 88 -13.19 7.06 24.10
CA GLY A 88 -14.01 7.88 24.97
C GLY A 88 -15.32 8.27 24.27
N GLY A 89 -16.31 7.38 24.32
CA GLY A 89 -17.70 7.72 23.98
C GLY A 89 -18.33 8.66 25.00
#